data_AF-A0A3M7N8U9-F1
#
_entry.id   AF-A0A3M7N8U9-F1
#
_cell.length_a   1.000
_cell.length_b   1.000
_cell.length_c   1.000
_cell.angle_alpha   90.00
_cell.angle_beta   90.00
_cell.angle_gamma   90.00
#
_symmetry.space_group_name_H-M   'P 1'
#
loop_
_entity.id
_entity.type
_entity.pdbx_description
1 polymer ?
#
loop_
_entity_poly.entity_id
_entity_poly.type
_entity_poly.pdbx_seq_one_letter_code
_entity_poly.pdbx_strand_id
1 'polypeptide(L)'
;MLDLSWLPAIYILSAHLPTEDLHDYEDQVFAAQGNLTYDPKEARIFLARISQKKRAAYELRSKGIWTEEDTAACKDVNPRKPRKRRRLSEAQSTLDASSSDDEEYREASNTLISTKDAWPDLISHVLVIKMEWLDACVQHNRVLPYQPQLVYYAKLIPRTREAASMAALGDTTISYIRATPPTTSVSRPQRRLLAYSGQPHRSSLKRAPARPHRTTTPERELLANAHSRNGNSNSNSQSISPSKNRLPPLPAWASGPHASYSCCRSTRMDGPNKAFLAQLLKIKESRVLTLDSVGVRAYSAAIASLSAYTYPIRHSAEIIRLPSCNEKICSLWQEWHDSATAESERFIAEVRQLEADADLGVLRMLYNIWGVGPDVARRFYFSLGWKDLDDIIESGWHTLSRVQQIGVKYYDEFREPIARAEVESIAATIKQHARLAASIPPHDFNTDADIEVIIVGGYRRGKAANGDVDVIITHRDPFVTSTDLIIGLISSLEEAAFITHTLRDIRRFANKEKGWKFDSSGVRADYGRGPVLDYLELPRSPRPVSSPRSRSNRDEEWEWEWEWKDDWASRERRLMEGLGIGWRPPEERCTG
;
A
#
# COMPACT_ATOMS: atom_id res chain seq x y z
N MET A 1 -19.24 42.71 -15.33
CA MET A 1 -18.41 42.39 -14.16
C MET A 1 -19.15 41.32 -13.38
N LEU A 2 -18.46 40.26 -12.99
CA LEU A 2 -19.00 39.24 -12.11
C LEU A 2 -19.38 39.89 -10.78
N ASP A 3 -20.60 39.62 -10.31
CA ASP A 3 -21.15 40.17 -9.07
C ASP A 3 -21.61 39.02 -8.16
N LEU A 4 -20.90 38.85 -7.05
CA LEU A 4 -21.14 37.86 -6.00
C LEU A 4 -21.67 38.50 -4.70
N SER A 5 -22.01 39.80 -4.72
CA SER A 5 -22.41 40.56 -3.51
C SER A 5 -23.68 40.04 -2.83
N TRP A 6 -24.53 39.34 -3.57
CA TRP A 6 -25.77 38.75 -3.08
C TRP A 6 -25.58 37.35 -2.46
N LEU A 7 -24.39 36.75 -2.59
CA LEU A 7 -24.09 35.46 -1.96
C LEU A 7 -23.76 35.63 -0.47
N PRO A 8 -24.10 34.63 0.37
CA PRO A 8 -23.65 34.58 1.76
C PRO A 8 -22.13 34.57 1.89
N ALA A 9 -21.64 34.77 3.12
CA ALA A 9 -20.21 34.81 3.40
C ALA A 9 -19.47 33.58 2.86
N ILE A 10 -18.40 33.85 2.12
CA ILE A 10 -17.56 32.89 1.41
C ILE A 10 -16.25 32.71 2.18
N TYR A 11 -15.83 31.46 2.41
CA TYR A 11 -14.54 31.12 2.98
C TYR A 11 -13.77 30.21 2.03
N ILE A 12 -12.46 30.43 1.87
CA ILE A 12 -11.61 29.59 1.04
C ILE A 12 -10.87 28.58 1.91
N LEU A 13 -11.12 27.28 1.71
CA LEU A 13 -10.43 26.22 2.40
C LEU A 13 -9.01 26.07 1.82
N SER A 14 -7.99 26.30 2.63
CA SER A 14 -6.58 26.20 2.24
C SER A 14 -6.06 24.77 2.02
N ALA A 15 -6.91 23.76 2.15
CA ALA A 15 -6.53 22.37 1.93
C ALA A 15 -6.21 22.14 0.45
N HIS A 16 -5.02 21.61 0.15
CA HIS A 16 -4.51 21.39 -1.22
C HIS A 16 -4.32 22.68 -2.05
N LEU A 17 -4.18 23.81 -1.38
CA LEU A 17 -3.94 25.10 -2.01
C LEU A 17 -2.60 25.67 -1.52
N PRO A 18 -1.64 25.97 -2.41
CA PRO A 18 -0.46 26.73 -2.02
C PRO A 18 -0.87 28.13 -1.57
N THR A 19 -0.01 28.78 -0.76
CA THR A 19 -0.32 30.08 -0.16
C THR A 19 -0.46 31.20 -1.19
N GLU A 20 0.22 31.09 -2.34
CA GLU A 20 0.12 32.07 -3.44
C GLU A 20 -1.26 31.99 -4.10
N ASP A 21 -1.68 30.79 -4.54
CA ASP A 21 -3.01 30.56 -5.10
C ASP A 21 -4.13 30.98 -4.13
N LEU A 22 -3.95 30.77 -2.81
CA LEU A 22 -4.94 31.19 -1.81
C LEU A 22 -5.22 32.70 -1.90
N HIS A 23 -4.17 33.52 -1.94
CA HIS A 23 -4.33 34.97 -2.05
C HIS A 23 -4.92 35.36 -3.41
N ASP A 24 -4.53 34.70 -4.50
CA ASP A 24 -5.09 34.98 -5.83
C ASP A 24 -6.60 34.71 -5.87
N TYR A 25 -7.07 33.65 -5.21
CA TYR A 25 -8.50 33.34 -5.12
C TYR A 25 -9.24 34.29 -4.19
N GLU A 26 -8.63 34.73 -3.08
CA GLU A 26 -9.19 35.77 -2.21
C GLU A 26 -9.38 37.08 -2.98
N ASP A 27 -8.38 37.48 -3.79
CA ASP A 27 -8.43 38.66 -4.66
C ASP A 27 -9.50 38.55 -5.73
N GLN A 28 -9.70 37.36 -6.33
CA GLN A 28 -10.76 37.11 -7.31
C GLN A 28 -12.16 37.24 -6.70
N VAL A 29 -12.38 36.71 -5.49
CA VAL A 29 -13.66 36.86 -4.77
C VAL A 29 -13.90 38.33 -4.43
N PHE A 30 -12.87 39.04 -3.97
CA PHE A 30 -12.96 40.47 -3.67
C PHE A 30 -13.26 41.32 -4.92
N ALA A 31 -12.58 41.05 -6.03
CA ALA A 31 -12.79 41.73 -7.31
C ALA A 31 -14.22 41.51 -7.87
N ALA A 32 -14.81 40.35 -7.56
CA ALA A 32 -16.19 40.01 -7.90
C ALA A 32 -17.23 40.52 -6.90
N GLN A 33 -16.85 41.40 -5.96
CA GLN A 33 -17.71 41.94 -4.90
C GLN A 33 -18.30 40.86 -3.95
N GLY A 34 -17.66 39.70 -3.85
CA GLY A 34 -18.09 38.62 -2.94
C GLY A 34 -17.79 38.95 -1.48
N ASN A 35 -18.65 38.46 -0.58
CA ASN A 35 -18.49 38.64 0.86
C ASN A 35 -17.48 37.64 1.44
N LEU A 36 -16.19 37.92 1.30
CA LEU A 36 -15.11 37.07 1.84
C LEU A 36 -15.02 37.20 3.37
N THR A 37 -15.04 36.07 4.09
CA THR A 37 -14.79 36.02 5.54
C THR A 37 -13.56 35.17 5.86
N TYR A 38 -12.83 35.58 6.89
CA TYR A 38 -11.70 34.83 7.47
C TYR A 38 -12.11 34.05 8.73
N ASP A 39 -13.34 34.25 9.25
CA ASP A 39 -13.90 33.40 10.29
C ASP A 39 -14.71 32.27 9.64
N PRO A 40 -14.28 31.00 9.76
CA PRO A 40 -15.01 29.89 9.17
C PRO A 40 -16.44 29.77 9.71
N LYS A 41 -16.75 30.25 10.92
CA LYS A 41 -18.10 30.13 11.51
C LYS A 41 -19.14 31.05 10.88
N GLU A 42 -18.70 32.18 10.33
CA GLU A 42 -19.57 33.14 9.63
C GLU A 42 -19.91 32.67 8.22
N ALA A 43 -19.04 31.85 7.63
CA ALA A 43 -19.19 31.36 6.28
C ALA A 43 -20.36 30.38 6.11
N ARG A 44 -20.97 30.43 4.93
CA ARG A 44 -21.99 29.48 4.47
C ARG A 44 -21.64 28.83 3.14
N ILE A 45 -20.74 29.45 2.40
CA ILE A 45 -20.14 28.89 1.18
C ILE A 45 -18.66 28.70 1.43
N PHE A 46 -18.16 27.49 1.17
CA PHE A 46 -16.76 27.13 1.25
C PHE A 46 -16.27 26.78 -0.15
N LEU A 47 -15.28 27.51 -0.63
CA LEU A 47 -14.58 27.18 -1.88
C LEU A 47 -13.35 26.35 -1.55
N ALA A 48 -13.17 25.21 -2.21
CA ALA A 48 -12.11 24.27 -1.86
C ALA A 48 -11.61 23.44 -3.03
N ARG A 49 -10.32 23.10 -3.02
CA ARG A 49 -9.75 22.13 -3.97
C ARG A 49 -9.94 20.70 -3.46
N ILE A 50 -11.19 20.33 -3.19
CA ILE A 50 -11.58 19.05 -2.59
C ILE A 50 -12.64 18.42 -3.48
N SER A 51 -12.52 17.12 -3.76
CA SER A 51 -13.55 16.38 -4.50
C SER A 51 -14.37 15.42 -3.64
N GLN A 52 -13.93 15.13 -2.42
CA GLN A 52 -14.55 14.13 -1.56
C GLN A 52 -15.40 14.76 -0.44
N LYS A 53 -16.61 14.22 -0.24
CA LYS A 53 -17.55 14.66 0.80
C LYS A 53 -16.99 14.52 2.22
N LYS A 54 -16.40 13.36 2.53
CA LYS A 54 -15.81 13.10 3.84
C LYS A 54 -14.69 14.07 4.17
N ARG A 55 -13.89 14.42 3.16
CA ARG A 55 -12.81 15.40 3.25
C ARG A 55 -13.32 16.81 3.52
N ALA A 56 -14.37 17.22 2.80
CA ALA A 56 -15.04 18.49 3.04
C ALA A 56 -15.59 18.57 4.48
N ALA A 57 -16.25 17.51 4.93
CA ALA A 57 -16.75 17.41 6.30
C ALA A 57 -15.61 17.48 7.34
N TYR A 58 -14.48 16.81 7.09
CA TYR A 58 -13.30 16.87 7.96
C TYR A 58 -12.71 18.28 8.07
N GLU A 59 -12.53 19.00 6.95
CA GLU A 59 -11.96 20.36 6.95
C GLU A 59 -12.86 21.33 7.74
N LEU A 60 -14.19 21.25 7.53
CA LEU A 60 -15.17 21.99 8.32
C LEU A 60 -15.07 21.68 9.82
N ARG A 61 -14.97 20.39 10.19
CA ARG A 61 -14.82 19.96 11.60
C ARG A 61 -13.52 20.45 12.22
N SER A 62 -12.40 20.39 11.49
CA SER A 62 -11.09 20.89 11.95
C SER A 62 -11.10 22.39 12.26
N LYS A 63 -12.04 23.13 11.65
CA LYS A 63 -12.30 24.56 11.87
C LYS A 63 -13.40 24.83 12.90
N GLY A 64 -13.94 23.78 13.53
CA GLY A 64 -14.95 23.87 14.58
C GLY A 64 -16.41 23.93 14.09
N ILE A 65 -16.67 23.53 12.84
CA ILE A 65 -18.00 23.51 12.23
C ILE A 65 -18.50 22.06 12.13
N TRP A 66 -19.59 21.77 12.83
CA TRP A 66 -20.19 20.43 12.87
C TRP A 66 -21.33 20.33 11.88
N THR A 67 -21.29 19.27 11.06
CA THR A 67 -22.19 19.13 9.91
C THR A 67 -22.70 17.69 9.76
N GLU A 68 -23.97 17.55 9.39
CA GLU A 68 -24.58 16.29 8.93
C GLU A 68 -24.84 16.39 7.44
N GLU A 69 -24.48 15.35 6.67
CA GLU A 69 -24.79 15.33 5.24
C GLU A 69 -26.30 15.38 5.00
N ASP A 70 -26.76 16.33 4.20
CA ASP A 70 -28.16 16.43 3.78
C ASP A 70 -28.27 16.06 2.30
N THR A 71 -29.11 15.08 1.97
CA THR A 71 -29.28 14.61 0.58
C THR A 71 -30.35 15.38 -0.19
N ALA A 72 -31.01 16.37 0.43
CA ALA A 72 -32.11 17.11 -0.18
C ALA A 72 -31.72 17.85 -1.48
N ALA A 73 -30.49 18.35 -1.61
CA ALA A 73 -30.03 19.05 -2.80
C ALA A 73 -29.82 18.15 -4.05
N CYS A 74 -29.88 16.83 -3.91
CA CYS A 74 -29.68 15.86 -5.02
C CYS A 74 -30.98 15.34 -5.67
N LYS A 75 -32.17 15.82 -5.28
CA LYS A 75 -33.45 15.21 -5.74
C LYS A 75 -34.04 15.76 -7.05
N ASP A 76 -33.45 16.78 -7.68
CA ASP A 76 -33.96 17.37 -8.93
C ASP A 76 -33.16 17.03 -10.20
N VAL A 77 -32.65 15.81 -10.30
CA VAL A 77 -32.26 15.24 -11.60
C VAL A 77 -32.75 13.81 -11.70
N ASN A 78 -33.85 13.63 -12.40
CA ASN A 78 -34.41 12.33 -12.77
C ASN A 78 -33.40 11.61 -13.70
N PRO A 79 -32.68 10.56 -13.28
CA PRO A 79 -31.78 9.86 -14.18
C PRO A 79 -32.64 8.97 -15.08
N ARG A 80 -32.76 9.34 -16.36
CA ARG A 80 -33.36 8.47 -17.38
C ARG A 80 -32.63 7.13 -17.35
N LYS A 81 -33.32 6.09 -16.88
CA LYS A 81 -32.85 4.69 -16.87
C LYS A 81 -32.27 4.29 -18.23
N PRO A 82 -31.11 3.62 -18.31
CA PRO A 82 -30.64 3.07 -19.57
C PRO A 82 -31.56 1.93 -19.97
N ARG A 83 -32.30 2.10 -21.08
CA ARG A 83 -33.10 1.01 -21.66
C ARG A 83 -32.14 -0.10 -22.11
N LYS A 84 -32.35 -1.30 -21.57
CA LYS A 84 -31.75 -2.57 -22.02
C LYS A 84 -31.74 -2.64 -23.55
N ARG A 85 -30.54 -2.82 -24.13
CA ARG A 85 -30.33 -3.25 -25.51
C ARG A 85 -31.11 -4.55 -25.75
N ARG A 86 -32.18 -4.48 -26.55
CA ARG A 86 -32.82 -5.65 -27.16
C ARG A 86 -32.16 -5.86 -28.52
N ARG A 87 -31.47 -6.99 -28.68
CA ARG A 87 -31.02 -7.54 -29.97
C ARG A 87 -32.23 -7.72 -30.88
N LEU A 88 -32.10 -7.37 -32.16
CA LEU A 88 -32.64 -8.10 -33.33
C LEU A 88 -32.06 -7.50 -34.62
N SER A 89 -32.09 -8.34 -35.65
CA SER A 89 -31.22 -8.51 -36.81
C SER A 89 -31.59 -7.72 -38.08
N GLU A 90 -30.60 -7.64 -38.99
CA GLU A 90 -30.61 -7.47 -40.46
C GLU A 90 -31.92 -7.20 -41.21
N ALA A 91 -31.93 -6.15 -42.05
CA ALA A 91 -32.15 -6.24 -43.51
C ALA A 91 -31.94 -4.89 -44.25
N GLN A 92 -30.99 -4.93 -45.20
CA GLN A 92 -30.78 -4.24 -46.51
C GLN A 92 -31.49 -2.94 -46.97
N SER A 93 -30.63 -2.06 -47.56
CA SER A 93 -30.75 -1.22 -48.80
C SER A 93 -31.79 -0.08 -48.82
N THR A 94 -31.56 1.13 -49.34
CA THR A 94 -30.91 1.58 -50.60
C THR A 94 -30.38 3.04 -50.52
N LEU A 95 -29.56 3.39 -51.51
CA LEU A 95 -28.93 4.69 -51.82
C LEU A 95 -29.93 5.82 -52.15
N ASP A 96 -29.55 7.08 -51.88
CA ASP A 96 -29.50 8.17 -52.86
C ASP A 96 -28.81 9.43 -52.33
N ALA A 97 -28.26 10.22 -53.26
CA ALA A 97 -27.28 11.28 -53.06
C ALA A 97 -27.82 12.70 -53.32
N SER A 98 -27.10 13.68 -52.75
CA SER A 98 -26.80 15.06 -53.24
C SER A 98 -27.49 16.30 -52.62
N SER A 99 -26.66 17.36 -52.56
CA SER A 99 -26.91 18.81 -52.36
C SER A 99 -27.03 19.30 -50.90
N SER A 100 -26.02 19.96 -50.33
CA SER A 100 -25.53 21.37 -50.47
C SER A 100 -26.26 22.38 -49.57
N ASP A 101 -25.41 23.15 -48.90
CA ASP A 101 -25.60 24.48 -48.29
C ASP A 101 -26.15 24.59 -46.85
N ASP A 102 -25.21 25.00 -45.99
CA ASP A 102 -25.23 26.14 -45.08
C ASP A 102 -26.27 26.30 -43.97
N GLU A 103 -25.70 26.57 -42.79
CA GLU A 103 -26.23 27.34 -41.66
C GLU A 103 -27.62 27.00 -41.10
N GLU A 104 -27.65 26.36 -39.93
CA GLU A 104 -28.58 26.80 -38.88
C GLU A 104 -28.11 26.39 -37.48
N TYR A 105 -27.37 27.30 -36.84
CA TYR A 105 -27.48 27.49 -35.40
C TYR A 105 -28.88 28.07 -35.13
N ARG A 106 -29.83 27.24 -34.67
CA ARG A 106 -31.06 27.76 -34.05
C ARG A 106 -31.46 26.98 -32.80
N GLU A 107 -31.40 27.74 -31.70
CA GLU A 107 -32.43 27.87 -30.68
C GLU A 107 -32.84 26.61 -29.91
N ALA A 108 -32.01 26.24 -28.93
CA ALA A 108 -32.55 25.81 -27.65
C ALA A 108 -32.96 27.05 -26.86
N SER A 109 -34.26 27.34 -26.90
CA SER A 109 -34.91 28.51 -26.35
C SER A 109 -34.52 28.82 -24.89
N ASN A 110 -34.24 30.10 -24.68
CA ASN A 110 -34.24 30.78 -23.39
C ASN A 110 -35.41 30.34 -22.51
N THR A 111 -35.13 29.55 -21.48
CA THR A 111 -35.91 29.61 -20.24
C THR A 111 -35.04 30.36 -19.23
N LEU A 112 -35.35 31.64 -19.06
CA LEU A 112 -34.84 32.49 -17.99
C LEU A 112 -35.34 31.93 -16.65
N ILE A 113 -34.56 31.01 -16.07
CA ILE A 113 -34.63 30.74 -14.63
C ILE A 113 -33.76 31.83 -13.99
N SER A 114 -34.39 32.71 -13.22
CA SER A 114 -33.70 33.71 -12.40
C SER A 114 -32.62 33.02 -11.56
N THR A 115 -31.36 33.43 -11.72
CA THR A 115 -30.19 32.84 -11.05
C THR A 115 -30.23 32.90 -9.52
N LYS A 116 -31.19 33.64 -8.94
CA LYS A 116 -31.45 33.73 -7.51
C LYS A 116 -32.26 32.56 -6.95
N ASP A 117 -33.10 31.90 -7.75
CA ASP A 117 -34.01 30.83 -7.27
C ASP A 117 -33.34 29.44 -7.21
N ALA A 118 -32.05 29.36 -7.56
CA ALA A 118 -31.31 28.09 -7.64
C ALA A 118 -30.47 27.76 -6.38
N TRP A 119 -30.35 28.68 -5.41
CA TRP A 119 -29.55 28.48 -4.20
C TRP A 119 -30.42 28.02 -3.02
N PRO A 120 -29.99 27.01 -2.25
CA PRO A 120 -30.75 26.48 -1.14
C PRO A 120 -30.73 27.48 0.02
N ASP A 121 -31.66 27.34 0.97
CA ASP A 121 -31.60 28.12 2.20
C ASP A 121 -30.35 27.71 3.01
N LEU A 122 -29.46 28.68 3.23
CA LEU A 122 -28.17 28.52 3.90
C LEU A 122 -28.18 29.05 5.34
N ILE A 123 -29.36 29.33 5.91
CA ILE A 123 -29.46 29.74 7.31
C ILE A 123 -28.98 28.60 8.23
N SER A 124 -29.40 27.37 7.95
CA SER A 124 -29.03 26.16 8.72
C SER A 124 -28.07 25.22 8.01
N HIS A 125 -27.59 25.58 6.81
CA HIS A 125 -26.81 24.68 5.96
C HIS A 125 -25.57 25.37 5.40
N VAL A 126 -24.58 24.55 5.03
CA VAL A 126 -23.34 24.98 4.38
C VAL A 126 -23.15 24.26 3.05
N LEU A 127 -22.50 24.93 2.12
CA LEU A 127 -22.08 24.37 0.83
C LEU A 127 -20.56 24.34 0.76
N VAL A 128 -20.01 23.22 0.30
CA VAL A 128 -18.62 23.13 -0.14
C VAL A 128 -18.62 22.93 -1.64
N ILE A 129 -18.08 23.89 -2.37
CA ILE A 129 -18.05 23.95 -3.84
C ILE A 129 -16.59 23.90 -4.29
N LYS A 130 -16.32 23.23 -5.41
CA LYS A 130 -14.97 23.20 -5.95
C LYS A 130 -14.52 24.55 -6.50
N MET A 131 -13.22 24.81 -6.45
CA MET A 131 -12.62 26.06 -6.97
C MET A 131 -12.91 26.28 -8.47
N GLU A 132 -13.03 25.20 -9.26
CA GLU A 132 -13.27 25.30 -10.71
C GLU A 132 -14.61 26.00 -11.03
N TRP A 133 -15.54 26.09 -10.07
CA TRP A 133 -16.74 26.90 -10.22
C TRP A 133 -16.42 28.39 -10.28
N LEU A 134 -15.52 28.88 -9.42
CA LEU A 134 -15.10 30.28 -9.42
C LEU A 134 -14.34 30.59 -10.70
N ASP A 135 -13.40 29.71 -11.10
CA ASP A 135 -12.66 29.83 -12.37
C ASP A 135 -13.63 29.96 -13.56
N ALA A 136 -14.64 29.11 -13.63
CA ALA A 136 -15.65 29.14 -14.69
C ALA A 136 -16.52 30.41 -14.63
N CYS A 137 -16.87 30.90 -13.44
CA CYS A 137 -17.62 32.14 -13.28
C CYS A 137 -16.80 33.37 -13.74
N VAL A 138 -15.50 33.40 -13.42
CA VAL A 138 -14.57 34.44 -13.85
C VAL A 138 -14.40 34.41 -15.37
N GLN A 139 -14.17 33.21 -15.95
CA GLN A 139 -13.99 33.04 -17.39
C GLN A 139 -15.23 33.47 -18.20
N HIS A 140 -16.43 33.19 -17.71
CA HIS A 140 -17.68 33.54 -18.39
C HIS A 140 -18.28 34.88 -17.94
N ASN A 141 -17.63 35.58 -17.00
CA ASN A 141 -18.06 36.86 -16.43
C ASN A 141 -19.53 36.87 -15.95
N ARG A 142 -20.01 35.73 -15.45
CA ARG A 142 -21.38 35.52 -14.94
C ARG A 142 -21.41 34.41 -13.91
N VAL A 143 -22.37 34.45 -12.98
CA VAL A 143 -22.58 33.39 -11.99
C VAL A 143 -23.16 32.15 -12.70
N LEU A 144 -22.46 31.02 -12.62
CA LEU A 144 -22.90 29.75 -13.18
C LEU A 144 -23.60 28.87 -12.13
N PRO A 145 -24.44 27.91 -12.54
CA PRO A 145 -25.00 26.92 -11.63
C PRO A 145 -23.89 26.18 -10.86
N TYR A 146 -24.00 26.12 -9.53
CA TYR A 146 -22.97 25.52 -8.67
C TYR A 146 -23.10 23.99 -8.56
N GLN A 147 -24.26 23.43 -8.91
CA GLN A 147 -24.57 22.00 -8.76
C GLN A 147 -23.54 21.06 -9.41
N PRO A 148 -22.97 21.35 -10.60
CA PRO A 148 -21.95 20.49 -11.21
C PRO A 148 -20.64 20.41 -10.42
N GLN A 149 -20.35 21.43 -9.61
CA GLN A 149 -19.14 21.55 -8.80
C GLN A 149 -19.42 21.46 -7.30
N LEU A 150 -20.64 21.04 -6.92
CA LEU A 150 -21.00 20.85 -5.52
C LEU A 150 -20.33 19.59 -4.97
N VAL A 151 -19.54 19.76 -3.92
CA VAL A 151 -18.86 18.66 -3.24
C VAL A 151 -19.69 18.16 -2.07
N TYR A 152 -20.14 19.08 -1.21
CA TYR A 152 -20.80 18.74 0.05
C TYR A 152 -21.90 19.75 0.37
N TYR A 153 -23.09 19.24 0.71
CA TYR A 153 -24.20 20.01 1.24
C TYR A 153 -24.61 19.42 2.56
N ALA A 154 -24.62 20.23 3.61
CA ALA A 154 -24.75 19.71 4.95
C ALA A 154 -25.43 20.67 5.91
N LYS A 155 -26.18 20.11 6.84
CA LYS A 155 -26.86 20.84 7.91
C LYS A 155 -25.92 21.08 9.08
N LEU A 156 -25.91 22.30 9.61
CA LEU A 156 -25.16 22.66 10.82
C LEU A 156 -25.79 21.99 12.05
N ILE A 157 -24.99 21.25 12.82
CA ILE A 157 -25.42 20.60 14.06
C ILE A 157 -24.80 21.33 15.27
N PRO A 158 -25.55 21.59 16.36
CA PRO A 158 -24.96 22.04 17.62
C PRO A 158 -24.02 20.97 18.20
N ARG A 159 -22.88 21.40 18.76
CA ARG A 159 -21.93 20.52 19.46
C ARG A 159 -22.66 19.75 20.57
N THR A 160 -22.73 18.42 20.48
CA THR A 160 -23.29 17.58 21.55
C THR A 160 -22.37 17.64 22.77
N ARG A 161 -22.96 18.00 23.91
CA ARG A 161 -22.28 18.21 25.21
C ARG A 161 -21.77 16.90 25.84
N GLU A 162 -22.12 15.76 25.27
CA GLU A 162 -21.84 14.42 25.80
C GLU A 162 -20.38 13.97 25.57
N ALA A 163 -19.72 14.46 24.50
CA ALA A 163 -18.28 14.20 24.26
C ALA A 163 -17.37 14.81 25.34
N ALA A 164 -17.79 15.92 25.97
CA ALA A 164 -17.03 16.56 27.03
C ALA A 164 -17.07 15.79 28.37
N SER A 165 -18.05 14.89 28.57
CA SER A 165 -18.23 14.14 29.84
C SER A 165 -17.39 12.87 29.92
N MET A 166 -16.92 12.33 28.80
CA MET A 166 -16.14 11.08 28.76
C MET A 166 -14.65 11.30 29.06
N ALA A 167 -14.16 12.54 28.97
CA ALA A 167 -12.78 12.92 29.29
C ALA A 167 -12.44 12.83 30.80
N ALA A 168 -13.42 12.57 31.69
CA ALA A 168 -13.26 12.61 33.14
C ALA A 168 -13.17 11.24 33.84
N LEU A 169 -13.25 10.11 33.11
CA LEU A 169 -13.04 8.78 33.70
C LEU A 169 -11.56 8.38 33.58
N GLY A 170 -10.74 9.05 34.38
CA GLY A 170 -9.37 8.63 34.65
C GLY A 170 -9.33 7.43 35.59
N ASP A 171 -8.43 6.51 35.27
CA ASP A 171 -7.86 5.48 36.14
C ASP A 171 -8.74 4.26 36.47
N THR A 172 -9.06 3.46 35.45
CA THR A 172 -9.15 2.01 35.67
C THR A 172 -7.88 1.38 35.09
N THR A 173 -6.99 0.91 35.97
CA THR A 173 -5.77 0.22 35.59
C THR A 173 -6.13 -1.10 34.89
N ILE A 174 -6.31 -1.09 33.57
CA ILE A 174 -6.42 -2.33 32.79
C ILE A 174 -5.02 -2.93 32.70
N SER A 175 -4.80 -3.98 33.49
CA SER A 175 -3.59 -4.80 33.45
C SER A 175 -3.50 -5.53 32.11
N TYR A 176 -2.63 -5.02 31.24
CA TYR A 176 -2.32 -5.62 29.95
C TYR A 176 -1.59 -6.95 30.13
N ILE A 177 -2.29 -8.07 29.95
CA ILE A 177 -1.66 -9.38 29.81
C ILE A 177 -1.22 -9.53 28.36
N ARG A 178 0.08 -9.38 28.11
CA ARG A 178 0.72 -9.86 26.88
C ARG A 178 0.35 -11.33 26.70
N ALA A 179 -0.26 -11.71 25.59
CA ALA A 179 -0.62 -13.10 25.32
C ALA A 179 0.64 -13.99 25.42
N THR A 180 0.75 -14.74 26.52
CA THR A 180 1.70 -15.85 26.66
C THR A 180 0.96 -17.15 26.36
N PRO A 181 1.58 -18.09 25.62
CA PRO A 181 0.98 -19.40 25.39
C PRO A 181 0.84 -20.18 26.71
N PRO A 182 -0.12 -21.12 26.82
CA PRO A 182 -0.27 -21.94 28.02
C PRO A 182 0.96 -22.85 28.17
N THR A 183 1.84 -22.55 29.12
CA THR A 183 2.98 -23.40 29.48
C THR A 183 2.55 -24.44 30.51
N THR A 184 2.51 -25.69 30.10
CA THR A 184 2.66 -26.85 30.99
C THR A 184 4.04 -26.79 31.65
N SER A 185 4.07 -26.88 32.97
CA SER A 185 5.23 -26.77 33.85
C SER A 185 6.26 -27.89 33.64
N VAL A 186 7.49 -27.52 33.28
CA VAL A 186 8.69 -28.29 33.64
C VAL A 186 9.78 -27.31 34.07
N SER A 187 10.22 -27.47 35.32
CA SER A 187 11.19 -26.63 36.01
C SER A 187 12.63 -26.90 35.55
N ARG A 188 13.42 -25.84 35.29
CA ARG A 188 14.89 -25.86 35.36
C ARG A 188 15.48 -24.44 35.54
N PRO A 189 16.66 -24.29 36.17
CA PRO A 189 16.99 -23.12 36.98
C PRO A 189 17.66 -21.96 36.21
N GLN A 190 17.37 -20.75 36.71
CA GLN A 190 17.91 -19.46 36.29
C GLN A 190 19.41 -19.31 36.64
N ARG A 191 20.23 -18.89 35.67
CA ARG A 191 21.51 -18.21 35.93
C ARG A 191 21.35 -16.72 35.63
N ARG A 192 21.44 -15.90 36.67
CA ARG A 192 21.56 -14.42 36.59
C ARG A 192 22.92 -14.04 36.03
N LEU A 193 22.98 -13.03 35.16
CA LEU A 193 24.16 -12.17 35.04
C LEU A 193 23.76 -10.71 34.86
N LEU A 194 24.37 -9.89 35.71
CA LEU A 194 24.31 -8.44 35.83
C LEU A 194 25.16 -7.76 34.74
N ALA A 195 24.78 -6.53 34.39
CA ALA A 195 25.57 -5.60 33.58
C ALA A 195 26.59 -4.85 34.45
N TYR A 196 27.80 -4.59 33.93
CA TYR A 196 28.44 -3.25 33.93
C TYR A 196 29.72 -3.18 33.05
N SER A 197 30.08 -1.93 32.73
CA SER A 197 31.01 -1.34 31.76
C SER A 197 32.53 -1.62 31.84
N GLY A 198 33.25 -1.29 30.76
CA GLY A 198 34.61 -0.68 30.83
C GLY A 198 35.70 -1.32 29.95
N GLN A 199 36.37 -0.51 29.11
CA GLN A 199 37.45 -0.79 28.14
C GLN A 199 38.83 -1.23 28.74
N PRO A 200 39.98 -1.31 28.00
CA PRO A 200 40.30 -1.87 26.67
C PRO A 200 41.49 -2.89 26.69
N HIS A 201 41.77 -3.46 25.51
CA HIS A 201 42.77 -4.47 25.12
C HIS A 201 44.17 -4.50 25.77
N ARG A 202 44.70 -5.74 25.98
CA ARG A 202 46.04 -6.17 25.49
C ARG A 202 46.21 -7.70 25.37
N SER A 203 46.68 -8.12 24.19
CA SER A 203 47.48 -9.31 23.80
C SER A 203 47.40 -10.64 24.61
N SER A 204 47.03 -11.74 23.95
CA SER A 204 47.97 -12.83 23.59
C SER A 204 47.28 -13.99 22.88
N LEU A 205 48.04 -14.63 21.99
CA LEU A 205 47.69 -15.79 21.18
C LEU A 205 47.36 -17.01 22.04
N LYS A 206 46.29 -17.75 21.70
CA LYS A 206 46.30 -19.19 21.33
C LYS A 206 44.90 -19.81 21.40
N ARG A 207 44.63 -20.60 20.35
CA ARG A 207 43.85 -21.86 20.32
C ARG A 207 42.31 -21.74 20.25
N ALA A 208 41.78 -22.21 19.12
CA ALA A 208 40.36 -22.43 18.86
C ALA A 208 39.74 -23.47 19.81
N PRO A 209 38.47 -23.29 20.21
CA PRO A 209 37.65 -24.38 20.70
C PRO A 209 36.47 -24.72 19.76
N ALA A 210 36.03 -25.95 19.93
CA ALA A 210 35.21 -26.74 19.04
C ALA A 210 33.72 -26.34 18.98
N ARG A 211 33.11 -26.74 17.86
CA ARG A 211 31.68 -26.70 17.56
C ARG A 211 30.84 -27.36 18.67
N PRO A 212 29.73 -26.76 19.14
CA PRO A 212 28.72 -27.48 19.90
C PRO A 212 27.73 -28.16 18.95
N HIS A 213 27.62 -29.48 19.07
CA HIS A 213 26.60 -30.31 18.47
C HIS A 213 25.19 -29.87 18.93
N ARG A 214 24.30 -29.61 17.96
CA ARG A 214 22.86 -29.46 18.21
C ARG A 214 22.21 -30.83 18.08
N THR A 215 21.71 -31.35 19.19
CA THR A 215 20.94 -32.58 19.29
C THR A 215 19.60 -32.42 18.57
N THR A 216 19.46 -33.10 17.43
CA THR A 216 18.17 -33.36 16.79
C THR A 216 17.51 -34.55 17.48
N THR A 217 16.38 -34.34 18.12
CA THR A 217 15.44 -35.41 18.46
C THR A 217 14.87 -35.99 17.16
N PRO A 218 14.89 -37.33 16.95
CA PRO A 218 14.36 -37.93 15.74
C PRO A 218 12.87 -38.26 15.95
N GLU A 219 11.98 -37.39 15.47
CA GLU A 219 10.55 -37.70 15.39
C GLU A 219 10.22 -38.30 14.01
N ARG A 220 10.93 -39.37 13.64
CA ARG A 220 10.77 -40.07 12.35
C ARG A 220 10.72 -41.60 12.46
N GLU A 221 10.32 -42.13 13.61
CA GLU A 221 10.26 -43.58 13.87
C GLU A 221 8.85 -44.13 14.16
N LEU A 222 7.82 -43.65 13.46
CA LEU A 222 6.48 -44.28 13.50
C LEU A 222 5.89 -44.65 12.13
N LEU A 223 6.68 -44.67 11.05
CA LEU A 223 6.20 -45.06 9.72
C LEU A 223 7.11 -46.03 8.95
N ALA A 224 8.06 -46.69 9.62
CA ALA A 224 8.98 -47.62 8.98
C ALA A 224 9.02 -48.98 9.69
N ASN A 225 7.88 -49.67 9.77
CA ASN A 225 7.85 -51.11 10.11
C ASN A 225 6.62 -51.77 9.47
N ALA A 226 6.65 -51.95 8.15
CA ALA A 226 5.68 -52.80 7.45
C ALA A 226 6.22 -53.38 6.13
N HIS A 227 7.51 -53.68 6.01
CA HIS A 227 8.04 -54.40 4.84
C HIS A 227 9.10 -55.42 5.25
N SER A 228 8.66 -56.55 5.81
CA SER A 228 9.33 -57.83 5.60
C SER A 228 8.40 -58.97 6.00
N ARG A 229 7.78 -59.62 5.02
CA ARG A 229 7.48 -61.06 5.03
C ARG A 229 7.08 -61.51 3.62
N ASN A 230 8.05 -62.14 2.99
CA ASN A 230 7.91 -62.89 1.75
C ASN A 230 7.14 -64.19 2.05
N GLY A 231 6.10 -64.48 1.28
CA GLY A 231 5.25 -65.67 1.49
C GLY A 231 4.35 -65.88 0.27
N ASN A 232 4.85 -66.71 -0.64
CA ASN A 232 4.29 -67.08 -1.93
C ASN A 232 2.90 -67.74 -1.79
N SER A 233 1.88 -67.30 -2.55
CA SER A 233 0.70 -68.12 -2.92
C SER A 233 -0.07 -67.47 -4.07
N ASN A 234 -0.19 -68.24 -5.14
CA ASN A 234 -0.83 -67.95 -6.41
C ASN A 234 -2.37 -68.10 -6.28
N SER A 235 -3.18 -67.11 -6.66
CA SER A 235 -4.52 -67.35 -7.21
C SER A 235 -5.17 -66.09 -7.79
N ASN A 236 -5.91 -66.36 -8.84
CA ASN A 236 -6.51 -65.47 -9.82
C ASN A 236 -7.81 -64.88 -9.26
N SER A 237 -7.90 -63.57 -9.11
CA SER A 237 -9.18 -62.86 -9.00
C SER A 237 -8.98 -61.37 -9.26
N GLN A 238 -9.42 -60.93 -10.44
CA GLN A 238 -9.65 -59.53 -10.77
C GLN A 238 -10.70 -58.99 -9.78
N SER A 239 -10.24 -58.23 -8.78
CA SER A 239 -11.09 -57.33 -8.02
C SER A 239 -10.56 -55.91 -8.18
N ILE A 240 -11.34 -55.10 -8.88
CA ILE A 240 -11.14 -53.66 -9.03
C ILE A 240 -11.20 -53.07 -7.62
N SER A 241 -10.04 -52.79 -7.05
CA SER A 241 -9.92 -52.10 -5.77
C SER A 241 -10.10 -50.60 -6.04
N PRO A 242 -11.01 -49.89 -5.34
CA PRO A 242 -11.18 -48.45 -5.53
C PRO A 242 -9.88 -47.75 -5.12
N SER A 243 -9.43 -46.83 -5.97
CA SER A 243 -8.21 -46.05 -5.85
C SER A 243 -7.92 -45.57 -4.42
N LYS A 244 -6.80 -46.01 -3.85
CA LYS A 244 -6.18 -45.31 -2.70
C LYS A 244 -5.93 -43.87 -3.14
N ASN A 245 -6.66 -42.91 -2.56
CA ASN A 245 -6.55 -41.47 -2.81
C ASN A 245 -5.07 -41.03 -2.78
N ARG A 246 -4.45 -40.89 -3.95
CA ARG A 246 -3.07 -40.43 -4.08
C ARG A 246 -3.07 -38.92 -3.88
N LEU A 247 -2.60 -38.47 -2.71
CA LEU A 247 -2.27 -37.07 -2.50
C LEU A 247 -1.36 -36.57 -3.65
N PRO A 248 -1.48 -35.31 -4.08
CA PRO A 248 -0.59 -34.78 -5.12
C PRO A 248 0.88 -34.84 -4.69
N PRO A 249 1.81 -34.95 -5.67
CA PRO A 249 3.22 -34.89 -5.38
C PRO A 249 3.57 -33.54 -4.72
N LEU A 250 4.46 -33.59 -3.73
CA LEU A 250 4.95 -32.36 -3.10
C LEU A 250 5.70 -31.54 -4.15
N PRO A 251 5.45 -30.21 -4.24
CA PRO A 251 6.25 -29.34 -5.10
C PRO A 251 7.74 -29.44 -4.74
N ALA A 252 8.61 -29.34 -5.74
CA ALA A 252 10.07 -29.43 -5.53
C ALA A 252 10.58 -28.41 -4.51
N TRP A 253 10.01 -27.20 -4.51
CA TRP A 253 10.35 -26.14 -3.56
C TRP A 253 9.96 -26.47 -2.11
N ALA A 254 8.96 -27.32 -1.89
CA ALA A 254 8.46 -27.68 -0.56
C ALA A 254 9.33 -28.75 0.13
N SER A 255 10.33 -29.28 -0.57
CA SER A 255 11.24 -30.31 -0.08
C SER A 255 12.67 -29.76 0.04
N GLY A 256 13.44 -30.30 1.00
CA GLY A 256 14.85 -29.98 1.17
C GLY A 256 15.15 -28.82 2.13
N PRO A 257 16.44 -28.45 2.29
CA PRO A 257 16.90 -27.54 3.35
C PRO A 257 16.47 -26.08 3.15
N HIS A 258 16.05 -25.72 1.93
CA HIS A 258 15.66 -24.34 1.58
C HIS A 258 14.15 -24.13 1.52
N ALA A 259 13.34 -25.13 1.87
CA ALA A 259 11.89 -25.11 1.71
C ALA A 259 11.18 -23.99 2.51
N SER A 260 11.82 -23.50 3.58
CA SER A 260 11.31 -22.39 4.39
C SER A 260 11.50 -21.01 3.76
N TYR A 261 12.35 -20.88 2.74
CA TYR A 261 12.68 -19.57 2.16
C TYR A 261 11.75 -19.22 1.00
N SER A 262 11.03 -18.10 1.15
CA SER A 262 10.14 -17.59 0.11
C SER A 262 10.85 -17.27 -1.22
N CYS A 263 12.13 -16.90 -1.19
CA CYS A 263 12.90 -16.63 -2.40
C CYS A 263 13.17 -17.88 -3.26
N CYS A 264 13.03 -19.08 -2.69
CA CYS A 264 13.26 -20.36 -3.36
C CYS A 264 11.98 -20.96 -3.97
N ARG A 265 10.86 -20.24 -3.97
CA ARG A 265 9.58 -20.70 -4.53
C ARG A 265 8.97 -19.64 -5.44
N SER A 266 8.24 -20.12 -6.45
CA SER A 266 7.42 -19.27 -7.32
C SER A 266 6.08 -19.03 -6.63
N THR A 267 5.68 -17.77 -6.50
CA THR A 267 4.42 -17.36 -5.85
C THR A 267 3.77 -16.28 -6.69
N ARG A 268 2.65 -16.62 -7.33
CA ARG A 268 1.88 -15.70 -8.17
C ARG A 268 0.88 -14.93 -7.32
N MET A 269 0.47 -13.74 -7.81
CA MET A 269 -0.58 -12.94 -7.18
C MET A 269 -1.90 -13.71 -7.06
N ASP A 270 -2.28 -14.40 -8.13
CA ASP A 270 -3.46 -15.23 -8.17
C ASP A 270 -3.08 -16.71 -8.05
N GLY A 271 -3.81 -17.41 -7.18
CA GLY A 271 -3.63 -18.83 -6.91
C GLY A 271 -4.94 -19.51 -6.51
N PRO A 272 -5.02 -20.84 -6.62
CA PRO A 272 -6.26 -21.58 -6.42
C PRO A 272 -6.76 -21.54 -4.97
N ASN A 273 -5.89 -21.21 -4.00
CA ASN A 273 -6.20 -21.24 -2.57
C ASN A 273 -6.51 -19.84 -1.99
N LYS A 274 -6.73 -18.83 -2.85
CA LYS A 274 -6.98 -17.43 -2.49
C LYS A 274 -8.08 -17.24 -1.43
N ALA A 275 -9.19 -17.95 -1.54
CA ALA A 275 -10.33 -17.78 -0.64
C ALA A 275 -9.98 -18.18 0.81
N PHE A 276 -9.28 -19.29 0.98
CA PHE A 276 -8.78 -19.72 2.28
C PHE A 276 -7.66 -18.80 2.80
N LEU A 277 -6.74 -18.38 1.93
CA LEU A 277 -5.69 -17.42 2.28
C LEU A 277 -6.26 -16.10 2.81
N ALA A 278 -7.37 -15.62 2.24
CA ALA A 278 -8.07 -14.42 2.72
C ALA A 278 -8.58 -14.56 4.16
N GLN A 279 -8.98 -15.77 4.58
CA GLN A 279 -9.35 -16.05 5.98
C GLN A 279 -8.12 -15.99 6.89
N LEU A 280 -7.01 -16.61 6.50
CA LEU A 280 -5.77 -16.59 7.28
C LEU A 280 -5.18 -15.19 7.42
N LEU A 281 -5.32 -14.34 6.39
CA LEU A 281 -4.91 -12.93 6.44
C LEU A 281 -5.67 -12.15 7.51
N LYS A 282 -6.98 -12.39 7.69
CA LYS A 282 -7.79 -11.78 8.76
C LYS A 282 -7.33 -12.23 10.15
N ILE A 283 -7.00 -13.53 10.32
CA ILE A 283 -6.44 -14.03 11.57
C ILE A 283 -5.07 -13.39 11.84
N LYS A 284 -4.18 -13.33 10.84
CA LYS A 284 -2.87 -12.68 10.95
C LYS A 284 -3.01 -11.21 11.38
N GLU A 285 -3.92 -10.46 10.77
CA GLU A 285 -4.18 -9.06 11.13
C GLU A 285 -4.58 -8.92 12.61
N SER A 286 -5.47 -9.77 13.12
CA SER A 286 -5.80 -9.79 14.55
C SER A 286 -4.58 -10.00 15.45
N ARG A 287 -3.61 -10.83 15.02
CA ARG A 287 -2.37 -11.09 15.76
C ARG A 287 -1.44 -9.87 15.74
N VAL A 288 -1.47 -9.08 14.67
CA VAL A 288 -0.79 -7.77 14.64
C VAL A 288 -1.42 -6.83 15.67
N LEU A 289 -2.76 -6.70 15.66
CA LEU A 289 -3.50 -5.78 16.54
C LEU A 289 -3.44 -6.18 18.03
N THR A 290 -3.22 -7.46 18.32
CA THR A 290 -3.03 -7.99 19.68
C THR A 290 -1.56 -8.13 20.09
N LEU A 291 -0.62 -7.63 19.26
CA LEU A 291 0.83 -7.67 19.49
C LEU A 291 1.39 -9.10 19.68
N ASP A 292 0.74 -10.11 19.10
CA ASP A 292 1.21 -11.49 19.05
C ASP A 292 2.20 -11.69 17.89
N SER A 293 3.45 -11.23 18.09
CA SER A 293 4.53 -11.39 17.11
C SER A 293 4.85 -12.84 16.74
N VAL A 294 4.54 -13.81 17.62
CA VAL A 294 4.76 -15.24 17.34
C VAL A 294 3.69 -15.72 16.36
N GLY A 295 2.42 -15.43 16.62
CA GLY A 295 1.31 -15.69 15.71
C GLY A 295 1.50 -15.02 14.36
N VAL A 296 1.90 -13.74 14.33
CA VAL A 296 2.18 -13.02 13.07
C VAL A 296 3.22 -13.75 12.23
N ARG A 297 4.32 -14.22 12.83
CA ARG A 297 5.35 -14.98 12.12
C ARG A 297 4.84 -16.34 11.64
N ALA A 298 4.11 -17.07 12.49
CA ALA A 298 3.57 -18.38 12.16
C ALA A 298 2.59 -18.30 10.96
N TYR A 299 1.59 -17.40 11.03
CA TYR A 299 0.64 -17.22 9.94
C TYR A 299 1.30 -16.66 8.67
N SER A 300 2.27 -15.74 8.79
CA SER A 300 2.98 -15.24 7.61
C SER A 300 3.75 -16.34 6.88
N ALA A 301 4.43 -17.22 7.63
CA ALA A 301 5.17 -18.33 7.03
C ALA A 301 4.23 -19.37 6.38
N ALA A 302 3.11 -19.70 7.04
CA ALA A 302 2.10 -20.60 6.50
C ALA A 302 1.42 -20.03 5.23
N ILE A 303 1.00 -18.76 5.27
CA ILE A 303 0.41 -18.04 4.13
C ILE A 303 1.40 -18.08 2.95
N ALA A 304 2.67 -17.75 3.17
CA ALA A 304 3.65 -17.73 2.09
C ALA A 304 3.88 -19.11 1.44
N SER A 305 3.81 -20.21 2.22
CA SER A 305 3.87 -21.57 1.67
C SER A 305 2.59 -21.95 0.92
N LEU A 306 1.42 -21.60 1.46
CA LEU A 306 0.12 -21.90 0.84
C LEU A 306 -0.14 -21.08 -0.43
N SER A 307 0.32 -19.82 -0.48
CA SER A 307 0.26 -18.98 -1.69
C SER A 307 1.11 -19.55 -2.83
N ALA A 308 2.23 -20.20 -2.51
CA ALA A 308 3.09 -20.87 -3.49
C ALA A 308 2.58 -22.25 -3.92
N TYR A 309 1.54 -22.77 -3.27
CA TYR A 309 0.98 -24.08 -3.59
C TYR A 309 0.10 -24.01 -4.83
N THR A 310 0.55 -24.66 -5.91
CA THR A 310 -0.02 -24.54 -7.26
C THR A 310 -1.32 -25.31 -7.46
N TYR A 311 -1.65 -26.23 -6.55
CA TYR A 311 -2.84 -27.06 -6.66
C TYR A 311 -3.95 -26.54 -5.73
N PRO A 312 -5.22 -26.63 -6.14
CA PRO A 312 -6.33 -26.48 -5.19
C PRO A 312 -6.20 -27.55 -4.11
N ILE A 313 -6.17 -27.13 -2.85
CA ILE A 313 -6.12 -28.07 -1.72
C ILE A 313 -7.45 -28.84 -1.70
N ARG A 314 -7.38 -30.17 -1.72
CA ARG A 314 -8.55 -31.06 -1.65
C ARG A 314 -8.61 -31.83 -0.35
N HIS A 315 -7.46 -32.06 0.26
CA HIS A 315 -7.35 -32.76 1.53
C HIS A 315 -6.43 -32.00 2.48
N SER A 316 -6.82 -31.96 3.75
CA SER A 316 -6.08 -31.30 4.82
C SER A 316 -4.68 -31.89 5.02
N ALA A 317 -4.51 -33.18 4.72
CA ALA A 317 -3.21 -33.87 4.69
C ALA A 317 -2.20 -33.30 3.66
N GLU A 318 -2.65 -32.49 2.69
CA GLU A 318 -1.75 -31.76 1.80
C GLU A 318 -1.04 -30.61 2.54
N ILE A 319 -1.76 -29.95 3.46
CA ILE A 319 -1.28 -28.76 4.19
C ILE A 319 -0.17 -29.13 5.16
N ILE A 320 -0.33 -30.21 5.93
CA ILE A 320 0.66 -30.62 6.95
C ILE A 320 2.03 -31.00 6.34
N ARG A 321 2.05 -31.30 5.04
CA ARG A 321 3.27 -31.62 4.29
C ARG A 321 4.03 -30.37 3.84
N LEU A 322 3.41 -29.19 3.88
CA LEU A 322 4.02 -27.93 3.46
C LEU A 322 4.86 -27.31 4.59
N PRO A 323 5.98 -26.65 4.27
CA PRO A 323 6.83 -26.02 5.26
C PRO A 323 6.06 -24.92 6.01
N SER A 324 6.26 -24.86 7.33
CA SER A 324 5.62 -23.88 8.23
C SER A 324 4.10 -24.00 8.37
N CYS A 325 3.48 -25.04 7.80
CA CYS A 325 2.08 -25.38 8.03
C CYS A 325 1.99 -26.45 9.13
N ASN A 326 1.15 -26.21 10.14
CA ASN A 326 0.97 -27.10 11.29
C ASN A 326 -0.46 -27.64 11.37
N GLU A 327 -0.73 -28.47 12.37
CA GLU A 327 -2.06 -29.06 12.60
C GLU A 327 -3.15 -28.00 12.76
N LYS A 328 -2.86 -26.85 13.38
CA LYS A 328 -3.84 -25.75 13.51
C LYS A 328 -4.26 -25.21 12.13
N ILE A 329 -3.33 -24.99 11.19
CA ILE A 329 -3.68 -24.54 9.82
C ILE A 329 -4.48 -25.63 9.09
N CYS A 330 -4.13 -26.90 9.30
CA CYS A 330 -4.86 -28.05 8.76
C CYS A 330 -6.32 -28.06 9.25
N SER A 331 -6.55 -27.91 10.56
CA SER A 331 -7.89 -27.84 11.15
C SER A 331 -8.68 -26.63 10.66
N LEU A 332 -8.04 -25.46 10.56
CA LEU A 332 -8.68 -24.25 10.04
C LEU A 332 -9.15 -24.42 8.59
N TRP A 333 -8.38 -25.14 7.76
CA TRP A 333 -8.80 -25.44 6.40
C TRP A 333 -9.96 -26.43 6.36
N GLN A 334 -9.95 -27.48 7.20
CA GLN A 334 -11.06 -28.43 7.29
C GLN A 334 -12.35 -27.74 7.71
N GLU A 335 -12.28 -26.93 8.77
CA GLU A 335 -13.41 -26.11 9.24
C GLU A 335 -13.95 -25.22 8.12
N TRP A 336 -13.06 -24.49 7.44
CA TRP A 336 -13.44 -23.65 6.30
C TRP A 336 -14.09 -24.46 5.18
N HIS A 337 -13.48 -25.57 4.78
CA HIS A 337 -13.95 -26.43 3.70
C HIS A 337 -15.33 -27.03 3.98
N ASP A 338 -15.58 -27.46 5.22
CA ASP A 338 -16.78 -28.18 5.62
C ASP A 338 -17.93 -27.23 6.03
N SER A 339 -17.64 -25.94 6.25
CA SER A 339 -18.63 -24.93 6.65
C SER A 339 -19.73 -24.68 5.60
N ALA A 340 -19.45 -24.91 4.32
CA ALA A 340 -20.40 -24.77 3.21
C ALA A 340 -19.96 -25.56 1.97
N THR A 341 -20.95 -25.94 1.14
CA THR A 341 -20.71 -26.62 -0.14
C THR A 341 -20.10 -25.68 -1.19
N ALA A 342 -20.60 -24.44 -1.26
CA ALA A 342 -20.10 -23.41 -2.17
C ALA A 342 -18.94 -22.63 -1.54
N GLU A 343 -17.83 -22.47 -2.27
CA GLU A 343 -16.62 -21.81 -1.77
C GLU A 343 -16.86 -20.36 -1.30
N SER A 344 -17.75 -19.63 -1.97
CA SER A 344 -18.09 -18.24 -1.63
C SER A 344 -18.76 -18.08 -0.26
N GLU A 345 -19.36 -19.14 0.25
CA GLU A 345 -20.09 -19.15 1.53
C GLU A 345 -19.24 -19.69 2.68
N ARG A 346 -18.07 -20.28 2.38
CA ARG A 346 -17.19 -20.89 3.36
C ARG A 346 -16.55 -19.87 4.27
N PHE A 347 -16.45 -20.19 5.56
CA PHE A 347 -15.92 -19.31 6.59
C PHE A 347 -15.20 -20.08 7.69
N ILE A 348 -14.38 -19.37 8.46
CA ILE A 348 -13.81 -19.85 9.72
C ILE A 348 -14.55 -19.14 10.86
N ALA A 349 -15.02 -19.88 11.85
CA ALA A 349 -15.74 -19.35 13.01
C ALA A 349 -14.89 -18.34 13.79
N GLU A 350 -13.59 -18.62 13.98
CA GLU A 350 -12.62 -17.68 14.57
C GLU A 350 -12.60 -16.36 13.78
N VAL A 351 -12.63 -16.40 12.45
CA VAL A 351 -12.65 -15.17 11.63
C VAL A 351 -13.93 -14.38 11.83
N ARG A 352 -15.10 -15.03 11.87
CA ARG A 352 -16.38 -14.35 12.13
C ARG A 352 -16.40 -13.67 13.49
N GLN A 353 -15.84 -14.31 14.52
CA GLN A 353 -15.71 -13.72 15.85
C GLN A 353 -14.81 -12.49 15.82
N LEU A 354 -13.65 -12.58 15.17
CA LEU A 354 -12.72 -11.45 15.01
C LEU A 354 -13.32 -10.28 14.22
N GLU A 355 -14.23 -10.55 13.27
CA GLU A 355 -14.94 -9.51 12.52
C GLU A 355 -16.08 -8.87 13.30
N ALA A 356 -16.72 -9.62 14.19
CA ALA A 356 -17.79 -9.12 15.06
C ALA A 356 -17.26 -8.42 16.33
N ASP A 357 -15.97 -8.57 16.64
CA ASP A 357 -15.32 -7.94 17.79
C ASP A 357 -15.19 -6.41 17.57
N ALA A 358 -15.95 -5.65 18.35
CA ALA A 358 -15.99 -4.20 18.28
C ALA A 358 -14.63 -3.55 18.65
N ASP A 359 -13.90 -4.11 19.62
CA ASP A 359 -12.60 -3.59 20.03
C ASP A 359 -11.58 -3.78 18.92
N LEU A 360 -11.57 -4.95 18.28
CA LEU A 360 -10.72 -5.18 17.11
C LEU A 360 -11.12 -4.32 15.91
N GLY A 361 -12.41 -4.03 15.74
CA GLY A 361 -12.91 -3.08 14.74
C GLY A 361 -12.31 -1.68 14.91
N VAL A 362 -12.34 -1.15 16.14
CA VAL A 362 -11.73 0.14 16.49
C VAL A 362 -10.21 0.10 16.31
N LEU A 363 -9.54 -0.94 16.82
CA LEU A 363 -8.09 -1.08 16.70
C LEU A 363 -7.63 -1.15 15.23
N ARG A 364 -8.38 -1.86 14.37
CA ARG A 364 -8.11 -1.91 12.92
C ARG A 364 -8.24 -0.53 12.29
N MET A 365 -9.29 0.21 12.64
CA MET A 365 -9.49 1.57 12.12
C MET A 365 -8.31 2.46 12.50
N LEU A 366 -7.93 2.49 13.78
CA LEU A 366 -6.80 3.28 14.30
C LEU A 366 -5.46 2.85 13.68
N TYR A 367 -5.24 1.54 13.54
CA TYR A 367 -4.03 0.98 12.94
C TYR A 367 -3.87 1.37 11.45
N ASN A 368 -4.98 1.54 10.74
CA ASN A 368 -4.96 1.97 9.35
C ASN A 368 -4.65 3.47 9.17
N ILE A 369 -4.52 4.24 10.25
CA ILE A 369 -4.05 5.63 10.19
C ILE A 369 -2.56 5.62 9.86
N TRP A 370 -2.15 6.31 8.79
CA TRP A 370 -0.74 6.35 8.42
C TRP A 370 0.12 6.93 9.55
N GLY A 371 1.21 6.23 9.89
CA GLY A 371 2.08 6.59 11.02
C GLY A 371 1.63 6.03 12.38
N VAL A 372 0.54 5.27 12.43
CA VAL A 372 0.08 4.55 13.64
C VAL A 372 0.44 3.07 13.52
N GLY A 373 1.34 2.60 14.38
CA GLY A 373 1.62 1.17 14.53
C GLY A 373 0.66 0.49 15.52
N PRO A 374 0.70 -0.85 15.66
CA PRO A 374 -0.22 -1.56 16.54
C PRO A 374 -0.09 -1.14 18.02
N ASP A 375 1.11 -0.85 18.52
CA ASP A 375 1.30 -0.31 19.88
C ASP A 375 0.63 1.05 20.07
N VAL A 376 0.72 1.93 19.06
CA VAL A 376 0.13 3.26 19.11
C VAL A 376 -1.39 3.18 19.00
N ALA A 377 -1.93 2.34 18.11
CA ALA A 377 -3.37 2.10 17.98
C ALA A 377 -3.97 1.61 19.30
N ARG A 378 -3.29 0.67 19.97
CA ARG A 378 -3.70 0.20 21.31
C ARG A 378 -3.63 1.29 22.36
N ARG A 379 -2.59 2.12 22.35
CA ARG A 379 -2.48 3.27 23.27
C ARG A 379 -3.61 4.26 23.05
N PHE A 380 -3.91 4.61 21.79
CA PHE A 380 -5.02 5.49 21.44
C PHE A 380 -6.34 4.95 21.97
N TYR A 381 -6.60 3.65 21.78
CA TYR A 381 -7.84 3.05 22.26
C TYR A 381 -7.88 2.85 23.77
N PHE A 382 -6.98 2.05 24.34
CA PHE A 382 -7.07 1.62 25.74
C PHE A 382 -6.60 2.69 26.74
N SER A 383 -5.71 3.59 26.35
CA SER A 383 -5.17 4.62 27.26
C SER A 383 -5.84 5.97 27.08
N LEU A 384 -6.17 6.35 25.84
CA LEU A 384 -6.77 7.66 25.54
C LEU A 384 -8.28 7.58 25.25
N GLY A 385 -8.83 6.37 25.11
CA GLY A 385 -10.27 6.17 24.93
C GLY A 385 -10.79 6.50 23.54
N TRP A 386 -9.94 6.76 22.55
CA TRP A 386 -10.36 7.15 21.20
C TRP A 386 -10.90 5.96 20.41
N LYS A 387 -12.12 6.08 19.90
CA LYS A 387 -12.86 5.02 19.22
C LYS A 387 -13.10 5.28 17.74
N ASP A 388 -13.07 6.54 17.34
CA ASP A 388 -13.20 6.95 15.95
C ASP A 388 -12.19 8.06 15.59
N LEU A 389 -12.24 8.55 14.34
CA LEU A 389 -11.37 9.65 13.91
C LEU A 389 -11.77 10.98 14.55
N ASP A 390 -13.04 11.16 14.93
CA ASP A 390 -13.54 12.42 15.50
C ASP A 390 -13.01 12.61 16.93
N ASP A 391 -12.96 11.54 17.74
CA ASP A 391 -12.30 11.54 19.06
C ASP A 391 -10.84 12.04 18.97
N ILE A 392 -10.13 11.59 17.93
CA ILE A 392 -8.73 11.99 17.68
C ILE A 392 -8.65 13.46 17.30
N ILE A 393 -9.54 13.94 16.43
CA ILE A 393 -9.55 15.34 15.98
C ILE A 393 -9.88 16.27 17.14
N GLU A 394 -10.88 15.91 17.96
CA GLU A 394 -11.35 16.73 19.07
C GLU A 394 -10.37 16.76 20.24
N SER A 395 -9.95 15.58 20.67
CA SER A 395 -9.24 15.42 21.94
C SER A 395 -7.75 15.18 21.77
N GLY A 396 -7.33 14.67 20.60
CA GLY A 396 -5.99 14.16 20.37
C GLY A 396 -5.11 14.96 19.42
N TRP A 397 -5.67 15.86 18.62
CA TRP A 397 -5.00 16.42 17.44
C TRP A 397 -3.63 17.04 17.73
N HIS A 398 -3.54 17.80 18.82
CA HIS A 398 -2.34 18.50 19.25
C HIS A 398 -1.26 17.56 19.85
N THR A 399 -1.63 16.33 20.21
CA THR A 399 -0.70 15.32 20.76
C THR A 399 -0.11 14.40 19.68
N LEU A 400 -0.69 14.41 18.48
CA LEU A 400 -0.24 13.60 17.35
C LEU A 400 1.07 14.12 16.78
N SER A 401 1.94 13.22 16.35
CA SER A 401 3.08 13.59 15.49
C SER A 401 2.59 14.11 14.13
N ARG A 402 3.42 14.91 13.43
CA ARG A 402 3.06 15.44 12.11
C ARG A 402 2.67 14.34 11.11
N VAL A 403 3.36 13.19 11.13
CA VAL A 403 3.04 12.04 10.26
C VAL A 403 1.66 11.47 10.60
N GLN A 404 1.31 11.36 11.87
CA GLN A 404 -0.01 10.87 12.31
C GLN A 404 -1.11 11.88 11.99
N GLN A 405 -0.88 13.18 12.16
CA GLN A 405 -1.82 14.23 11.73
C GLN A 405 -2.12 14.10 10.24
N ILE A 406 -1.10 13.90 9.41
CA ILE A 406 -1.26 13.69 7.97
C ILE A 406 -2.02 12.38 7.71
N GLY A 407 -1.71 11.30 8.44
CA GLY A 407 -2.43 10.03 8.32
C GLY A 407 -3.91 10.09 8.71
N VAL A 408 -4.28 10.90 9.71
CA VAL A 408 -5.68 11.19 10.04
C VAL A 408 -6.30 12.05 8.96
N LYS A 409 -5.58 13.10 8.53
CA LYS A 409 -6.03 14.05 7.51
C LYS A 409 -6.33 13.37 6.18
N TYR A 410 -5.56 12.37 5.77
CA TYR A 410 -5.72 11.66 4.49
C TYR A 410 -6.17 10.21 4.63
N TYR A 411 -6.89 9.89 5.71
CA TYR A 411 -7.23 8.52 6.06
C TYR A 411 -7.99 7.78 4.96
N ASP A 412 -9.01 8.44 4.38
CA ASP A 412 -9.81 7.84 3.32
C ASP A 412 -9.02 7.81 1.99
N GLU A 413 -8.32 8.89 1.63
CA GLU A 413 -7.57 8.97 0.38
C GLU A 413 -6.43 7.95 0.32
N PHE A 414 -5.71 7.71 1.42
CA PHE A 414 -4.64 6.68 1.47
C PHE A 414 -5.15 5.25 1.33
N ARG A 415 -6.46 5.02 1.36
CA ARG A 415 -7.08 3.70 1.14
C ARG A 415 -7.57 3.51 -0.28
N GLU A 416 -7.55 4.55 -1.10
CA GLU A 416 -7.93 4.47 -2.50
C GLU A 416 -6.82 3.80 -3.31
N PRO A 417 -7.14 2.80 -4.13
CA PRO A 417 -6.14 2.14 -4.95
C PRO A 417 -5.79 2.96 -6.19
N ILE A 418 -4.50 3.01 -6.52
CA ILE A 418 -3.94 3.74 -7.66
C ILE A 418 -3.86 2.84 -8.89
N ALA A 419 -4.50 3.24 -9.98
CA ALA A 419 -4.49 2.48 -11.24
C ALA A 419 -3.10 2.50 -11.90
N ARG A 420 -2.73 1.45 -12.65
CA ARG A 420 -1.41 1.37 -13.30
C ARG A 420 -1.07 2.57 -14.19
N ALA A 421 -2.03 3.06 -14.95
CA ALA A 421 -1.84 4.23 -15.82
C ALA A 421 -1.48 5.49 -15.01
N GLU A 422 -2.08 5.65 -13.83
CA GLU A 422 -1.75 6.76 -12.92
C GLU A 422 -0.37 6.57 -12.29
N VAL A 423 -0.01 5.35 -11.88
CA VAL A 423 1.35 5.02 -11.42
C VAL A 423 2.40 5.37 -12.49
N GLU A 424 2.14 5.01 -13.74
CA GLU A 424 3.01 5.30 -14.88
C GLU A 424 3.12 6.81 -15.14
N SER A 425 2.01 7.54 -15.05
CA SER A 425 1.99 9.00 -15.16
C SER A 425 2.81 9.67 -14.06
N ILE A 426 2.65 9.23 -12.80
CA ILE A 426 3.43 9.73 -11.66
C ILE A 426 4.93 9.47 -11.88
N ALA A 427 5.29 8.25 -12.30
CA ALA A 427 6.68 7.91 -12.58
C ALA A 427 7.28 8.73 -13.74
N ALA A 428 6.48 9.05 -14.76
CA ALA A 428 6.90 9.92 -15.86
C ALA A 428 7.16 11.35 -15.39
N THR A 429 6.28 11.91 -14.53
CA THR A 429 6.51 13.21 -13.87
C THR A 429 7.79 13.18 -13.05
N ILE A 430 7.98 12.15 -12.21
CA ILE A 430 9.22 11.99 -11.43
C ILE A 430 10.44 11.95 -12.34
N LYS A 431 10.39 11.21 -13.46
CA LYS A 431 11.50 11.15 -14.43
C LYS A 431 11.82 12.51 -15.03
N GLN A 432 10.80 13.30 -15.36
CA GLN A 432 10.99 14.66 -15.88
C GLN A 432 11.69 15.56 -14.85
N HIS A 433 11.22 15.59 -13.61
CA HIS A 433 11.85 16.39 -12.56
C HIS A 433 13.25 15.88 -12.19
N ALA A 434 13.49 14.58 -12.30
CA ALA A 434 14.81 14.00 -12.07
C ALA A 434 15.81 14.42 -13.15
N ARG A 435 15.38 14.51 -14.43
CA ARG A 435 16.20 15.08 -15.52
C ARG A 435 16.55 16.54 -15.26
N LEU A 436 15.60 17.35 -14.77
CA LEU A 436 15.84 18.75 -14.41
C LEU A 436 16.85 18.87 -13.26
N ALA A 437 16.65 18.10 -12.19
CA ALA A 437 17.54 18.09 -11.03
C ALA A 437 18.97 17.64 -11.39
N ALA A 438 19.10 16.68 -12.32
CA ALA A 438 20.38 16.20 -12.82
C ALA A 438 20.96 17.03 -13.98
N SER A 439 20.26 18.07 -14.45
CA SER A 439 20.64 18.86 -15.63
C SER A 439 20.91 18.02 -16.89
N ILE A 440 20.14 16.94 -17.09
CA ILE A 440 20.25 16.09 -18.29
C ILE A 440 19.74 16.87 -19.50
N PRO A 441 20.54 17.03 -20.57
CA PRO A 441 20.12 17.79 -21.74
C PRO A 441 19.11 17.00 -22.58
N PRO A 442 18.20 17.67 -23.32
CA PRO A 442 17.15 16.98 -24.08
C PRO A 442 17.64 15.98 -25.14
N HIS A 443 18.85 16.17 -25.68
CA HIS A 443 19.42 15.25 -26.66
C HIS A 443 19.85 13.90 -26.06
N ASP A 444 20.05 13.85 -24.74
CA ASP A 444 20.39 12.62 -24.02
C ASP A 444 19.15 11.83 -23.56
N PHE A 445 17.94 12.38 -23.75
CA PHE A 445 16.71 11.72 -23.31
C PHE A 445 16.52 10.37 -24.02
N ASN A 446 16.22 9.34 -23.21
CA ASN A 446 16.05 7.95 -23.65
C ASN A 446 17.32 7.31 -24.26
N THR A 447 18.49 7.87 -23.99
CA THR A 447 19.79 7.25 -24.29
C THR A 447 20.38 6.62 -23.02
N ASP A 448 21.56 6.00 -23.15
CA ASP A 448 22.32 5.47 -22.00
C ASP A 448 22.82 6.57 -21.03
N ALA A 449 22.77 7.84 -21.45
CA ALA A 449 23.09 9.02 -20.63
C ALA A 449 21.85 9.66 -19.98
N ASP A 450 20.66 9.07 -20.15
CA ASP A 450 19.45 9.53 -19.46
C ASP A 450 19.38 9.03 -18.02
N ILE A 451 18.56 9.67 -17.20
CA ILE A 451 18.19 9.16 -15.89
C ILE A 451 17.21 7.98 -16.04
N GLU A 452 17.42 6.92 -15.26
CA GLU A 452 16.52 5.78 -15.20
C GLU A 452 15.59 5.91 -13.99
N VAL A 453 14.29 5.79 -14.23
CA VAL A 453 13.26 5.69 -13.19
C VAL A 453 12.55 4.36 -13.35
N ILE A 454 12.69 3.49 -12.35
CA ILE A 454 12.18 2.12 -12.37
C ILE A 454 11.05 2.02 -11.35
N ILE A 455 9.84 1.75 -11.82
CA ILE A 455 8.69 1.50 -10.95
C ILE A 455 8.85 0.11 -10.31
N VAL A 456 8.84 0.04 -8.98
CA VAL A 456 9.03 -1.20 -8.21
C VAL A 456 7.76 -1.59 -7.45
N GLY A 457 7.86 -2.08 -6.22
CA GLY A 457 6.70 -2.28 -5.37
C GLY A 457 5.69 -3.30 -5.89
N GLY A 458 4.42 -3.07 -5.55
CA GLY A 458 3.29 -3.85 -6.05
C GLY A 458 3.14 -3.81 -7.57
N TYR A 459 3.48 -2.67 -8.18
CA TYR A 459 3.38 -2.47 -9.62
C TYR A 459 4.29 -3.43 -10.38
N ARG A 460 5.56 -3.55 -9.98
CA ARG A 460 6.52 -4.47 -10.60
C ARG A 460 6.14 -5.94 -10.39
N ARG A 461 5.38 -6.26 -9.35
CA ARG A 461 4.83 -7.61 -9.11
C ARG A 461 3.54 -7.90 -9.89
N GLY A 462 3.09 -6.96 -10.73
CA GLY A 462 1.92 -7.14 -11.59
C GLY A 462 0.58 -6.77 -10.94
N LYS A 463 0.55 -6.01 -9.83
CA LYS A 463 -0.72 -5.52 -9.29
C LYS A 463 -1.43 -4.60 -10.29
N ALA A 464 -2.73 -4.85 -10.48
CA ALA A 464 -3.61 -4.01 -11.29
C ALA A 464 -3.96 -2.69 -10.59
N ALA A 465 -4.05 -2.73 -9.26
CA ALA A 465 -4.33 -1.58 -8.42
C ALA A 465 -3.31 -1.54 -7.26
N ASN A 466 -2.67 -0.40 -7.06
CA ASN A 466 -1.52 -0.23 -6.16
C ASN A 466 -1.93 0.60 -4.93
N GLY A 467 -1.27 0.39 -3.79
CA GLY A 467 -1.52 1.22 -2.60
C GLY A 467 -0.69 2.52 -2.61
N ASP A 468 0.44 2.49 -3.28
CA ASP A 468 1.47 3.52 -3.33
C ASP A 468 2.28 3.39 -4.63
N VAL A 469 3.14 4.39 -4.88
CA VAL A 469 4.07 4.42 -6.01
C VAL A 469 5.49 4.34 -5.49
N ASP A 470 6.09 3.16 -5.63
CA ASP A 470 7.51 2.95 -5.33
C ASP A 470 8.36 3.12 -6.58
N VAL A 471 9.38 3.99 -6.54
CA VAL A 471 10.34 4.17 -7.63
C VAL A 471 11.78 4.04 -7.14
N ILE A 472 12.62 3.45 -8.00
CA ILE A 472 14.08 3.53 -7.89
C ILE A 472 14.55 4.50 -8.97
N ILE A 473 15.44 5.42 -8.60
CA ILE A 473 16.02 6.41 -9.50
C ILE A 473 17.52 6.16 -9.55
N THR A 474 18.08 6.05 -10.75
CA THR A 474 19.50 5.77 -10.96
C THR A 474 20.02 6.39 -12.25
N HIS A 475 21.34 6.42 -12.40
CA HIS A 475 22.03 6.91 -13.58
C HIS A 475 23.33 6.11 -13.77
N ARG A 476 23.75 5.89 -15.01
CA ARG A 476 24.96 5.10 -15.31
C ARG A 476 26.25 5.77 -14.84
N ASP A 477 26.30 7.09 -14.91
CA ASP A 477 27.33 7.87 -14.24
C ASP A 477 26.99 7.98 -12.74
N PRO A 478 27.78 7.37 -11.84
CA PRO A 478 27.56 7.44 -10.41
C PRO A 478 27.66 8.88 -9.87
N PHE A 479 28.39 9.77 -10.54
CA PHE A 479 28.51 11.17 -10.12
C PHE A 479 27.16 11.89 -10.16
N VAL A 480 26.30 11.60 -11.14
CA VAL A 480 24.96 12.18 -11.24
C VAL A 480 24.08 11.76 -10.07
N THR A 481 24.14 10.49 -9.65
CA THR A 481 23.41 10.04 -8.45
C THR A 481 24.00 10.55 -7.14
N SER A 482 25.26 11.00 -7.16
CA SER A 482 25.98 11.48 -5.99
C SER A 482 25.74 12.95 -5.65
N THR A 483 25.41 13.76 -6.66
CA THR A 483 25.21 15.21 -6.54
C THR A 483 23.78 15.54 -6.19
N ASP A 484 23.41 15.44 -4.90
CA ASP A 484 22.16 15.95 -4.31
C ASP A 484 20.86 15.66 -5.11
N LEU A 485 20.87 14.63 -5.96
CA LEU A 485 19.81 14.35 -6.95
C LEU A 485 18.45 14.26 -6.28
N ILE A 486 18.37 13.52 -5.17
CA ILE A 486 17.11 13.36 -4.42
C ILE A 486 16.69 14.68 -3.75
N ILE A 487 17.63 15.53 -3.32
CA ILE A 487 17.29 16.84 -2.76
C ILE A 487 16.73 17.74 -3.87
N GLY A 488 17.45 17.88 -4.98
CA GLY A 488 17.01 18.69 -6.12
C GLY A 488 15.69 18.20 -6.72
N LEU A 489 15.51 16.88 -6.81
CA LEU A 489 14.25 16.26 -7.24
C LEU A 489 13.10 16.62 -6.32
N ILE A 490 13.27 16.46 -5.00
CA ILE A 490 12.22 16.77 -4.03
C ILE A 490 11.88 18.26 -4.10
N SER A 491 12.87 19.15 -4.11
CA SER A 491 12.65 20.59 -4.22
C SER A 491 11.89 20.94 -5.51
N SER A 492 12.29 20.38 -6.64
CA SER A 492 11.62 20.62 -7.92
C SER A 492 10.17 20.10 -7.95
N LEU A 493 9.89 18.96 -7.29
CA LEU A 493 8.53 18.42 -7.17
C LEU A 493 7.68 19.19 -6.15
N GLU A 494 8.29 19.74 -5.09
CA GLU A 494 7.61 20.60 -4.10
C GLU A 494 7.24 21.95 -4.73
N GLU A 495 8.15 22.57 -5.47
CA GLU A 495 7.91 23.82 -6.23
C GLU A 495 6.79 23.66 -7.26
N ALA A 496 6.73 22.50 -7.93
CA ALA A 496 5.65 22.18 -8.87
C ALA A 496 4.38 21.63 -8.19
N ALA A 497 4.31 21.67 -6.85
CA ALA A 497 3.18 21.21 -6.04
C ALA A 497 2.78 19.73 -6.22
N PHE A 498 3.66 18.88 -6.79
CA PHE A 498 3.45 17.43 -6.87
C PHE A 498 3.72 16.75 -5.53
N ILE A 499 4.70 17.23 -4.75
CA ILE A 499 4.90 16.82 -3.36
C ILE A 499 4.25 17.88 -2.46
N THR A 500 3.21 17.47 -1.73
CA THR A 500 2.54 18.35 -0.76
C THR A 500 2.99 18.10 0.68
N HIS A 501 3.54 16.92 0.97
CA HIS A 501 3.92 16.51 2.31
C HIS A 501 5.12 15.56 2.27
N THR A 502 6.12 15.82 3.11
CA THR A 502 7.26 14.93 3.34
C THR A 502 7.15 14.28 4.73
N LEU A 503 6.92 12.96 4.76
CA LEU A 503 6.59 12.24 6.02
C LEU A 503 7.82 11.80 6.81
N ARG A 504 8.81 11.20 6.13
CA ARG A 504 10.06 10.76 6.73
C ARG A 504 11.19 10.97 5.73
N ASP A 505 12.21 11.70 6.15
CA ASP A 505 13.49 11.74 5.45
C ASP A 505 14.51 10.97 6.27
N ILE A 506 14.77 9.72 5.86
CA ILE A 506 15.72 8.85 6.56
C ILE A 506 17.14 9.41 6.55
N ARG A 507 17.47 10.27 5.57
CA ARG A 507 18.78 10.93 5.49
C ARG A 507 18.92 11.95 6.60
N ARG A 508 17.89 12.79 6.79
CA ARG A 508 17.85 13.75 7.90
C ARG A 508 17.85 13.05 9.26
N PHE A 509 17.10 11.96 9.40
CA PHE A 509 17.08 11.16 10.63
C PHE A 509 18.45 10.55 10.93
N ALA A 510 19.07 9.85 9.97
CA ALA A 510 20.35 9.19 10.20
C ALA A 510 21.47 10.19 10.46
N ASN A 511 21.46 11.34 9.79
CA ASN A 511 22.37 12.44 10.08
C ASN A 511 22.18 12.94 11.52
N LYS A 512 20.93 13.19 11.94
CA LYS A 512 20.63 13.70 13.28
C LYS A 512 20.96 12.70 14.41
N GLU A 513 20.58 11.44 14.25
CA GLU A 513 20.67 10.42 15.31
C GLU A 513 22.00 9.68 15.34
N LYS A 514 22.64 9.56 14.17
CA LYS A 514 23.83 8.73 14.00
C LYS A 514 25.03 9.51 13.43
N GLY A 515 24.86 10.78 13.07
CA GLY A 515 25.86 11.53 12.30
C GLY A 515 26.03 11.00 10.88
N TRP A 516 25.12 10.12 10.43
CA TRP A 516 25.30 9.42 9.17
C TRP A 516 24.95 10.29 7.98
N LYS A 517 25.88 10.40 7.04
CA LYS A 517 25.63 11.00 5.74
C LYS A 517 25.41 9.94 4.68
N PHE A 518 24.43 10.21 3.83
CA PHE A 518 24.24 9.49 2.58
C PHE A 518 25.03 10.25 1.53
N ASP A 519 26.00 9.60 0.90
CA ASP A 519 26.75 10.15 -0.23
C ASP A 519 26.91 9.10 -1.34
N SER A 520 27.57 9.47 -2.46
CA SER A 520 27.89 8.63 -3.63
C SER A 520 28.36 7.21 -3.31
N SER A 521 29.02 7.06 -2.16
CA SER A 521 29.79 5.88 -1.81
C SER A 521 29.14 5.08 -0.69
N GLY A 522 27.87 5.37 -0.37
CA GLY A 522 27.07 4.66 0.61
C GLY A 522 26.73 5.49 1.85
N VAL A 523 26.30 4.81 2.91
CA VAL A 523 25.99 5.42 4.21
C VAL A 523 27.26 5.48 5.04
N ARG A 524 27.73 6.70 5.37
CA ARG A 524 28.96 6.93 6.13
C ARG A 524 28.67 7.49 7.51
N ALA A 525 29.44 7.05 8.50
CA ALA A 525 29.30 7.50 9.88
C ALA A 525 29.96 8.84 10.22
N ASP A 526 30.87 9.34 9.37
CA ASP A 526 31.58 10.61 9.59
C ASP A 526 32.23 11.15 8.30
N TYR A 527 32.54 12.44 8.26
CA TYR A 527 33.19 13.12 7.12
C TYR A 527 34.51 12.43 6.72
N GLY A 528 34.46 11.57 5.70
CA GLY A 528 35.62 11.08 4.96
C GLY A 528 36.46 9.94 5.57
N ARG A 529 36.12 9.36 6.74
CA ARG A 529 36.95 8.29 7.36
C ARG A 529 36.20 7.10 7.99
N GLY A 530 34.87 7.06 7.96
CA GLY A 530 34.11 5.91 8.45
C GLY A 530 34.06 4.75 7.44
N PRO A 531 34.06 3.47 7.88
CA PRO A 531 33.84 2.33 6.99
C PRO A 531 32.47 2.47 6.32
N VAL A 532 32.43 2.19 5.02
CA VAL A 532 31.18 2.16 4.26
C VAL A 532 30.35 0.99 4.77
N LEU A 533 29.10 1.25 5.17
CA LEU A 533 28.10 0.21 5.37
C LEU A 533 27.57 -0.26 4.01
N ASP A 534 28.46 -0.72 3.14
CA ASP A 534 28.09 -1.34 1.86
C ASP A 534 28.15 -2.84 2.01
N TYR A 535 26.97 -3.46 2.00
CA TYR A 535 26.83 -4.91 1.91
C TYR A 535 26.42 -5.33 0.50
N LEU A 536 26.60 -4.53 -0.55
CA LEU A 536 26.44 -5.01 -1.93
C LEU A 536 27.31 -4.21 -2.89
N GLU A 537 28.14 -4.94 -3.64
CA GLU A 537 28.90 -4.52 -4.84
C GLU A 537 30.31 -3.93 -4.64
N LEU A 538 31.30 -4.81 -4.77
CA LEU A 538 32.48 -4.49 -5.58
C LEU A 538 32.20 -4.98 -7.01
N PRO A 539 32.37 -4.14 -8.05
CA PRO A 539 32.49 -4.67 -9.39
C PRO A 539 33.80 -5.45 -9.45
N ARG A 540 33.70 -6.78 -9.53
CA ARG A 540 34.85 -7.59 -9.92
C ARG A 540 35.18 -7.20 -11.36
N SER A 541 36.30 -6.52 -11.55
CA SER A 541 36.92 -6.36 -12.86
C SER A 541 36.97 -7.73 -13.55
N PRO A 542 36.67 -7.84 -14.85
CA PRO A 542 36.87 -9.10 -15.56
C PRO A 542 38.35 -9.45 -15.46
N ARG A 543 38.67 -10.55 -14.77
CA ARG A 543 40.02 -11.09 -14.76
C ARG A 543 40.35 -11.51 -16.20
N PRO A 544 41.47 -11.07 -16.78
CA PRO A 544 41.90 -11.62 -18.06
C PRO A 544 42.21 -13.10 -17.84
N VAL A 545 41.45 -13.97 -18.52
CA VAL A 545 41.73 -15.40 -18.56
C VAL A 545 43.03 -15.57 -19.33
N SER A 546 44.05 -16.10 -18.64
CA SER A 546 45.32 -16.48 -19.24
C SER A 546 45.08 -17.50 -20.36
N SER A 547 45.47 -17.15 -21.58
CA SER A 547 45.43 -18.00 -22.76
C SER A 547 46.37 -19.22 -22.61
N PRO A 548 45.92 -20.45 -22.92
CA PRO A 548 46.79 -21.53 -23.34
C PRO A 548 46.83 -21.59 -24.87
N ARG A 549 48.05 -21.65 -25.39
CA ARG A 549 48.42 -21.84 -26.80
C ARG A 549 47.66 -22.99 -27.48
N SER A 550 47.09 -22.66 -28.65
CA SER A 550 47.09 -23.41 -29.92
C SER A 550 46.70 -24.90 -29.91
N ARG A 551 45.56 -25.22 -30.58
CA ARG A 551 45.53 -26.22 -31.68
C ARG A 551 44.23 -26.19 -32.52
N SER A 552 44.41 -25.80 -33.78
CA SER A 552 43.74 -26.20 -35.05
C SER A 552 42.26 -26.65 -35.12
N ASN A 553 41.53 -25.95 -36.01
CA ASN A 553 40.46 -26.37 -36.93
C ASN A 553 39.31 -27.24 -36.40
N ARG A 554 38.13 -26.62 -36.27
CA ARG A 554 36.98 -26.91 -37.14
C ARG A 554 35.88 -25.87 -36.96
N ASP A 555 35.25 -25.52 -38.07
CA ASP A 555 34.11 -24.64 -38.21
C ASP A 555 32.96 -25.11 -37.31
N GLU A 556 32.68 -24.35 -36.26
CA GLU A 556 31.41 -24.35 -35.54
C GLU A 556 31.27 -22.94 -34.96
N GLU A 557 30.70 -22.08 -35.78
CA GLU A 557 30.19 -20.77 -35.43
C GLU A 557 29.04 -20.98 -34.43
N TRP A 558 29.39 -21.18 -33.16
CA TRP A 558 28.42 -21.05 -32.08
C TRP A 558 28.18 -19.55 -31.92
N GLU A 559 27.11 -19.06 -32.54
CA GLU A 559 26.45 -17.81 -32.20
C GLU A 559 26.12 -17.81 -30.69
N TRP A 560 27.06 -17.37 -29.85
CA TRP A 560 26.76 -16.91 -28.50
C TRP A 560 26.29 -15.46 -28.56
N GLU A 561 25.28 -15.21 -29.39
CA GLU A 561 24.57 -13.93 -29.48
C GLU A 561 23.47 -13.90 -28.42
N TRP A 562 23.87 -14.03 -27.15
CA TRP A 562 23.12 -13.43 -26.05
C TRP A 562 23.99 -12.29 -25.55
N GLU A 563 23.98 -11.20 -26.30
CA GLU A 563 24.51 -9.92 -25.85
C GLU A 563 23.70 -9.52 -24.60
N TRP A 564 24.20 -9.90 -23.43
CA TRP A 564 23.57 -9.58 -22.15
C TRP A 564 23.63 -8.07 -21.98
N LYS A 565 22.57 -7.38 -22.40
CA LYS A 565 22.35 -5.96 -22.10
C LYS A 565 22.57 -5.77 -20.60
N ASP A 566 23.44 -4.84 -20.19
CA ASP A 566 23.72 -4.57 -18.77
C ASP A 566 22.57 -3.78 -18.13
N ASP A 567 21.38 -4.36 -18.17
CA ASP A 567 20.17 -3.82 -17.57
C ASP A 567 19.91 -4.40 -16.18
N TRP A 568 18.99 -3.75 -15.44
CA TRP A 568 18.65 -4.14 -14.08
C TRP A 568 18.11 -5.57 -13.98
N ALA A 569 17.33 -6.02 -14.97
CA ALA A 569 16.77 -7.37 -14.99
C ALA A 569 17.88 -8.43 -15.09
N SER A 570 18.91 -8.17 -15.88
CA SER A 570 20.07 -9.02 -16.05
C SER A 570 20.97 -9.02 -14.82
N ARG A 571 21.12 -7.88 -14.12
CA ARG A 571 21.82 -7.82 -12.82
C ARG A 571 21.09 -8.62 -11.74
N GLU A 572 19.78 -8.45 -11.64
CA GLU A 572 18.94 -9.21 -10.71
C GLU A 572 19.02 -10.72 -10.99
N ARG A 573 19.02 -11.13 -12.27
CA ARG A 573 19.20 -12.53 -12.67
C ARG A 573 20.55 -13.09 -12.21
N ARG A 574 21.64 -12.38 -12.51
CA ARG A 574 23.00 -12.75 -12.08
C ARG A 574 23.10 -12.92 -10.57
N LEU A 575 22.49 -12.01 -9.80
CA LEU A 575 22.46 -12.12 -8.33
C LEU A 575 21.74 -13.40 -7.88
N MET A 576 20.53 -13.65 -8.39
CA MET A 576 19.72 -14.80 -7.96
C MET A 576 20.34 -16.14 -8.37
N GLU A 577 20.94 -16.21 -9.55
CA GLU A 577 21.69 -17.37 -10.03
C GLU A 577 22.98 -17.57 -9.22
N GLY A 578 23.72 -16.49 -8.94
CA GLY A 578 24.93 -16.52 -8.11
C GLY A 578 24.67 -16.95 -6.66
N LEU A 579 23.47 -16.69 -6.14
CA LEU A 579 22.99 -17.19 -4.84
C LEU A 579 22.54 -18.66 -4.88
N GLY A 580 22.46 -19.29 -6.06
CA GLY A 580 22.04 -20.69 -6.23
C GLY A 580 20.54 -20.94 -5.99
N ILE A 581 19.71 -19.89 -5.93
CA ILE A 581 18.27 -20.00 -5.67
C ILE A 581 17.41 -19.96 -6.94
N GLY A 582 18.04 -19.64 -8.07
CA GLY A 582 17.40 -19.49 -9.38
C GLY A 582 16.62 -18.19 -9.52
N TRP A 583 16.69 -17.57 -10.69
CA TRP A 583 15.91 -16.37 -10.98
C TRP A 583 14.45 -16.73 -11.28
N ARG A 584 13.54 -15.85 -10.83
CA ARG A 584 12.09 -15.92 -11.08
C ARG A 584 11.63 -14.53 -11.48
N PRO A 585 10.69 -14.35 -12.41
CA PRO A 585 10.18 -13.02 -12.73
C PRO A 585 9.47 -12.38 -11.52
N PRO A 586 9.40 -11.05 -11.41
CA PRO A 586 8.82 -10.36 -10.24
C PRO A 586 7.38 -10.75 -9.90
N GLU A 587 6.57 -11.07 -10.91
CA GLU A 587 5.18 -11.53 -10.81
C GLU A 587 5.06 -12.88 -10.08
N GLU A 588 6.17 -13.60 -9.96
CA GLU A 588 6.28 -14.88 -9.25
C GLU A 588 6.93 -14.74 -7.85
N ARG A 589 6.94 -13.52 -7.29
CA ARG A 589 7.53 -13.23 -5.96
C ARG A 589 6.51 -12.63 -4.99
N CYS A 590 5.24 -13.00 -5.14
CA CYS A 590 4.10 -12.40 -4.44
C CYS A 590 3.78 -13.13 -3.13
N THR A 591 4.70 -13.07 -2.17
CA THR A 591 4.71 -13.97 -1.00
C THR A 591 3.89 -13.49 0.20
N GLY A 592 3.14 -12.40 0.07
CA GLY A 592 2.59 -11.63 1.19
C GLY A 592 1.12 -11.28 1.04
#